data_AF-D1BGC2-F1
#
_entry.id   AF-D1BGC2-F1
#
_cell.length_a   1.000
_cell.length_b   1.000
_cell.length_c   1.000
_cell.angle_alpha   90.00
_cell.angle_beta   90.00
_cell.angle_gamma   90.00
#
_symmetry.space_group_name_H-M   'P 1'
#
loop_
_entity.id
_entity.type
_entity.pdbx_description
1 polymer ?
#
loop_
_entity_poly.entity_id
_entity_poly.type
_entity_poly.pdbx_seq_one_letter_code
_entity_poly.pdbx_strand_id
1 'polypeptide(L)'
;MSGTPVDSFIRRRPPHRPEAPTAGAPSAVRLSIGTPTATVREPEPPARSIPRVTGAGRLDARQPMLALSRFQSAIGSLQVVVGGDVCGMDVLWELGDHRQGSVDNAPLDAGRRRLVSHDRMPGFVLGLRHARGLRRVLFYLPSTSSVTVNLYDGTTIACDPKISVLALYQHDGLVHLRYDGEPYPTLGSVKAAYGFA
;
A
#
# COMPACT_ATOMS: atom_id res chain seq x y z
N MET A 1 52.88 19.76 26.54
CA MET A 1 53.15 20.16 25.15
C MET A 1 52.33 19.26 24.23
N SER A 2 51.49 19.88 23.38
CA SER A 2 51.00 19.38 22.08
C SER A 2 50.17 18.09 22.08
N GLY A 3 48.96 17.99 21.55
CA GLY A 3 48.16 18.87 20.69
C GLY A 3 47.18 17.97 19.94
N THR A 4 45.88 18.16 20.14
CA THR A 4 44.79 17.50 19.41
C THR A 4 44.71 18.01 17.97
N PRO A 5 44.47 17.17 16.95
CA PRO A 5 44.07 17.66 15.64
C PRO A 5 42.55 17.83 15.59
N VAL A 6 42.16 19.08 15.41
CA VAL A 6 40.80 19.57 15.17
C VAL A 6 40.45 19.40 13.68
N ASP A 7 39.31 18.78 13.44
CA ASP A 7 38.23 19.20 12.53
C ASP A 7 38.63 19.99 11.26
N SER A 8 38.43 19.39 10.07
CA SER A 8 38.62 20.07 8.79
C SER A 8 37.84 19.45 7.62
N PHE A 9 36.60 18.99 7.83
CA PHE A 9 35.79 18.43 6.72
C PHE A 9 34.39 19.02 6.55
N ILE A 10 34.11 20.19 7.12
CA ILE A 10 32.91 20.97 6.79
C ILE A 10 33.34 22.32 6.19
N ARG A 11 32.68 22.68 5.09
CA ARG A 11 32.71 23.97 4.35
C ARG A 11 33.68 24.06 3.17
N ARG A 12 33.32 23.42 2.05
CA ARG A 12 33.69 23.91 0.72
C ARG A 12 32.44 24.23 -0.09
N ARG A 13 32.12 25.53 -0.13
CA ARG A 13 31.15 26.17 -1.02
C ARG A 13 31.90 26.48 -2.34
N PRO A 14 31.33 26.23 -3.54
CA PRO A 14 31.95 26.65 -4.79
C PRO A 14 31.83 28.18 -5.00
N PRO A 15 32.82 28.85 -5.63
CA PRO A 15 32.85 30.31 -5.77
C PRO A 15 31.97 30.85 -6.92
N HIS A 16 31.50 32.09 -6.78
CA HIS A 16 30.75 32.85 -7.79
C HIS A 16 31.62 33.90 -8.51
N ARG A 17 31.57 33.86 -9.85
CA ARG A 17 31.54 34.90 -10.93
C ARG A 17 32.58 36.05 -11.04
N PRO A 18 32.89 36.52 -12.27
CA PRO A 18 32.23 37.74 -12.80
C PRO A 18 31.79 37.70 -14.30
N GLU A 19 31.02 38.72 -14.72
CA GLU A 19 30.26 38.89 -15.99
C GLU A 19 31.01 39.56 -17.17
N ALA A 20 30.63 39.14 -18.40
CA ALA A 20 30.32 39.82 -19.69
C ALA A 20 31.28 40.88 -20.32
N PRO A 21 31.34 41.01 -21.68
CA PRO A 21 30.27 41.64 -22.46
C PRO A 21 29.93 40.99 -23.84
N THR A 22 28.94 41.62 -24.47
CA THR A 22 27.98 41.30 -25.55
C THR A 22 28.45 41.18 -27.01
N ALA A 23 27.56 40.52 -27.78
CA ALA A 23 27.12 40.78 -29.17
C ALA A 23 27.62 39.86 -30.29
N GLY A 24 26.67 39.23 -31.01
CA GLY A 24 26.88 38.58 -32.31
C GLY A 24 25.92 37.41 -32.58
N ALA A 25 24.68 37.70 -32.99
CA ALA A 25 23.87 36.72 -33.73
C ALA A 25 24.39 36.61 -35.17
N PRO A 26 24.31 35.44 -35.83
CA PRO A 26 23.19 35.26 -36.76
C PRO A 26 22.62 33.81 -36.89
N SER A 27 21.32 33.79 -37.19
CA SER A 27 20.56 32.92 -38.10
C SER A 27 20.65 31.37 -38.08
N ALA A 28 19.56 30.80 -37.57
CA ALA A 28 18.63 29.84 -38.20
C ALA A 28 19.16 28.59 -38.97
N VAL A 29 18.95 27.43 -38.35
CA VAL A 29 18.46 26.23 -39.05
C VAL A 29 17.23 25.72 -38.28
N ARG A 30 16.05 25.90 -38.87
CA ARG A 30 14.79 25.34 -38.34
C ARG A 30 14.71 23.86 -38.74
N LEU A 31 14.81 22.96 -37.77
CA LEU A 31 14.34 21.59 -37.91
C LEU A 31 12.84 21.58 -37.55
N SER A 32 12.00 21.55 -38.59
CA SER A 32 10.55 21.43 -38.46
C SER A 32 10.19 20.03 -37.96
N ILE A 33 9.92 19.90 -36.66
CA ILE A 33 9.19 18.76 -36.11
C ILE A 33 7.71 19.13 -36.20
N GLY A 34 6.97 18.40 -37.03
CA GLY A 34 5.55 18.61 -37.27
C GLY A 34 4.75 18.71 -35.97
N THR A 35 3.86 19.69 -35.90
CA THR A 35 2.94 19.89 -34.80
C THR A 35 2.05 18.66 -34.68
N PRO A 36 2.06 17.91 -33.56
CA PRO A 36 1.06 16.89 -33.36
C PRO A 36 -0.28 17.62 -33.20
N THR A 37 -1.23 17.28 -34.07
CA THR A 37 -2.62 17.68 -33.97
C THR A 37 -3.07 17.48 -32.52
N ALA A 38 -3.47 18.57 -31.86
CA ALA A 38 -4.04 18.50 -30.53
C ALA A 38 -5.36 17.72 -30.63
N THR A 39 -5.29 16.41 -30.43
CA THR A 39 -6.45 15.61 -30.09
C THR A 39 -7.00 16.25 -28.83
N VAL A 40 -8.18 16.87 -28.92
CA VAL A 40 -8.94 17.34 -27.78
C VAL A 40 -9.13 16.13 -26.87
N ARG A 41 -8.25 15.98 -25.88
CA ARG A 41 -8.47 15.05 -24.78
C ARG A 41 -9.68 15.59 -24.06
N GLU A 42 -10.80 14.91 -24.24
CA GLU A 42 -11.94 15.00 -23.35
C GLU A 42 -11.40 14.98 -21.92
N PRO A 43 -11.77 15.95 -21.06
CA PRO A 43 -11.24 16.03 -19.71
C PRO A 43 -11.60 14.71 -19.00
N GLU A 44 -10.57 13.93 -18.70
CA GLU A 44 -10.70 12.71 -17.92
C GLU A 44 -11.46 13.09 -16.64
N PRO A 45 -12.59 12.42 -16.32
CA PRO A 45 -13.34 12.73 -15.12
C PRO A 45 -12.38 12.64 -13.93
N PRO A 46 -12.40 13.60 -12.99
CA PRO A 46 -11.46 13.59 -11.88
C PRO A 46 -11.56 12.23 -11.20
N ALA A 47 -10.46 11.49 -11.17
CA ALA A 47 -10.40 10.18 -10.55
C ALA A 47 -11.01 10.30 -9.16
N ARG A 48 -12.10 9.57 -8.90
CA ARG A 48 -12.76 9.58 -7.59
C ARG A 48 -11.70 9.23 -6.55
N SER A 49 -11.30 10.20 -5.75
CA SER A 49 -10.28 10.01 -4.73
C SER A 49 -10.80 9.02 -3.70
N ILE A 50 -10.07 7.92 -3.49
CA ILE A 50 -10.39 6.94 -2.46
C ILE A 50 -10.38 7.65 -1.09
N PRO A 51 -11.46 7.56 -0.28
CA PRO A 51 -11.51 8.22 1.02
C PRO A 51 -10.37 7.74 1.92
N ARG A 52 -9.73 8.68 2.62
CA ARG A 52 -8.66 8.38 3.58
C ARG A 52 -9.21 8.19 4.98
N VAL A 53 -8.59 7.28 5.72
CA VAL A 53 -8.89 7.07 7.14
C VAL A 53 -8.22 8.17 7.96
N THR A 54 -9.01 8.99 8.66
CA THR A 54 -8.52 10.07 9.56
C THR A 54 -8.91 9.85 11.03
N GLY A 55 -9.59 8.75 11.32
CA GLY A 55 -10.15 8.38 12.62
C GLY A 55 -10.91 7.06 12.46
N ALA A 56 -12.03 6.87 13.17
CA ALA A 56 -12.86 5.67 12.98
C ALA A 56 -13.32 5.53 11.51
N GLY A 57 -13.11 4.36 10.92
CA GLY A 57 -13.50 4.05 9.55
C GLY A 57 -14.65 3.05 9.46
N ARG A 58 -15.32 3.03 8.31
CA ARG A 58 -16.29 2.00 7.96
C ARG A 58 -16.04 1.50 6.54
N LEU A 59 -16.05 0.18 6.37
CA LEU A 59 -15.85 -0.48 5.09
C LEU A 59 -17.03 -1.39 4.80
N ASP A 60 -17.79 -1.08 3.75
CA ASP A 60 -19.00 -1.81 3.37
C ASP A 60 -19.29 -1.67 1.87
N ALA A 61 -20.39 -2.22 1.38
CA ALA A 61 -20.72 -2.16 -0.04
C ALA A 61 -20.90 -0.72 -0.59
N ARG A 62 -21.26 0.26 0.25
CA ARG A 62 -21.41 1.68 -0.14
C ARG A 62 -20.08 2.41 -0.10
N GLN A 63 -19.20 2.02 0.81
CA GLN A 63 -17.82 2.50 0.91
C GLN A 63 -16.85 1.31 0.80
N PRO A 64 -16.67 0.76 -0.41
CA PRO A 64 -15.97 -0.50 -0.58
C PRO A 64 -14.45 -0.35 -0.52
N MET A 65 -13.92 0.88 -0.48
CA MET A 65 -12.49 1.12 -0.42
C MET A 65 -12.14 2.25 0.55
N LEU A 66 -11.05 2.05 1.28
CA LEU A 66 -10.44 3.03 2.18
C LEU A 66 -8.94 3.07 1.94
N ALA A 67 -8.36 4.26 1.88
CA ALA A 67 -6.92 4.44 1.83
C ALA A 67 -6.39 4.76 3.23
N LEU A 68 -5.35 4.04 3.67
CA LEU A 68 -4.63 4.40 4.88
C LEU A 68 -3.73 5.62 4.59
N SER A 69 -3.45 6.40 5.62
CA SER A 69 -2.44 7.46 5.52
C SER A 69 -1.03 6.87 5.30
N ARG A 70 -0.06 7.71 4.90
CA ARG A 70 1.35 7.27 4.79
C ARG A 70 1.90 6.75 6.11
N PHE A 71 1.55 7.40 7.22
CA PHE A 71 1.97 7.01 8.55
C PHE A 71 1.39 5.64 8.93
N GLN A 72 0.07 5.49 8.77
CA GLN A 72 -0.64 4.24 9.02
C GLN A 72 -0.13 3.09 8.14
N SER A 73 0.22 3.37 6.88
CA SER A 73 0.74 2.36 5.94
C SER A 73 2.17 1.91 6.25
N ALA A 74 2.94 2.68 7.02
CA ALA A 74 4.37 2.46 7.21
C ALA A 74 4.76 1.94 8.60
N ILE A 75 3.87 2.03 9.59
CA ILE A 75 4.23 1.86 11.01
C ILE A 75 3.43 0.73 11.66
N GLY A 76 4.17 -0.07 12.45
CA GLY A 76 3.60 -1.07 13.33
C GLY A 76 2.96 -2.22 12.56
N SER A 77 1.73 -2.53 12.92
CA SER A 77 0.95 -3.65 12.41
C SER A 77 -0.51 -3.26 12.19
N LEU A 78 -1.14 -3.99 11.28
CA LEU A 78 -2.58 -4.01 11.08
C LEU A 78 -3.11 -5.33 11.63
N GLN A 79 -4.05 -5.26 12.56
CA GLN A 79 -4.71 -6.43 13.13
C GLN A 79 -6.11 -6.56 12.53
N VAL A 80 -6.43 -7.73 12.02
CA VAL A 80 -7.78 -8.11 11.60
C VAL A 80 -8.36 -8.98 12.71
N VAL A 81 -9.35 -8.44 13.42
CA VAL A 81 -10.08 -9.16 14.48
C VAL A 81 -11.42 -9.60 13.91
N VAL A 82 -11.71 -10.88 14.04
CA VAL A 82 -12.92 -11.48 13.47
C VAL A 82 -13.74 -12.09 14.61
N GLY A 83 -15.03 -11.84 14.65
CA GLY A 83 -15.95 -12.53 15.54
C GLY A 83 -16.70 -13.63 14.80
N GLY A 84 -17.01 -14.74 15.48
CA GLY A 84 -17.81 -15.83 14.94
C GLY A 84 -17.03 -17.13 14.76
N ASP A 85 -17.50 -17.97 13.84
CA ASP A 85 -16.84 -19.23 13.48
C ASP A 85 -15.58 -18.96 12.66
N VAL A 86 -14.48 -19.61 13.03
CA VAL A 86 -13.18 -19.51 12.36
C VAL A 86 -12.93 -20.60 11.34
N CYS A 87 -13.83 -21.58 11.26
CA CYS A 87 -13.67 -22.70 10.37
C CYS A 87 -13.61 -22.24 8.90
N GLY A 88 -12.57 -22.68 8.19
CA GLY A 88 -12.37 -22.37 6.76
C GLY A 88 -11.84 -20.98 6.45
N MET A 89 -11.53 -20.14 7.45
CA MET A 89 -10.82 -18.89 7.23
C MET A 89 -9.39 -19.15 6.76
N ASP A 90 -8.90 -18.34 5.83
CA ASP A 90 -7.51 -18.40 5.36
C ASP A 90 -7.03 -17.00 4.92
N VAL A 91 -5.72 -16.83 4.77
CA VAL A 91 -5.13 -15.60 4.28
C VAL A 91 -4.16 -15.91 3.15
N LEU A 92 -4.38 -15.24 2.02
CA LEU A 92 -3.51 -15.29 0.85
C LEU A 92 -2.65 -14.03 0.78
N TRP A 93 -1.41 -14.16 0.31
CA TRP A 93 -0.52 -13.03 0.09
C TRP A 93 0.15 -13.14 -1.27
N GLU A 94 0.43 -11.99 -1.86
CA GLU A 94 1.23 -11.88 -3.08
C GLU A 94 2.25 -10.75 -2.92
N LEU A 95 3.48 -10.99 -3.36
CA LEU A 95 4.57 -10.04 -3.40
C LEU A 95 4.67 -9.33 -4.76
N GLY A 96 5.45 -8.26 -4.84
CA GLY A 96 5.70 -7.50 -6.07
C GLY A 96 6.45 -8.30 -7.14
N ASP A 97 7.10 -9.41 -6.79
CA ASP A 97 7.74 -10.36 -7.71
C ASP A 97 6.82 -11.52 -8.13
N HIS A 98 5.51 -11.41 -7.84
CA HIS A 98 4.46 -12.39 -8.13
C HIS A 98 4.55 -13.71 -7.36
N ARG A 99 5.49 -13.84 -6.42
CA ARG A 99 5.42 -14.96 -5.47
C ARG A 99 4.18 -14.80 -4.62
N GLN A 100 3.48 -15.91 -4.42
CA GLN A 100 2.23 -15.94 -3.67
C GLN A 100 2.12 -17.21 -2.83
N GLY A 101 1.26 -17.18 -1.82
CA GLY A 101 1.00 -18.33 -0.96
C GLY A 101 -0.07 -18.06 0.08
N SER A 102 -0.24 -19.02 1.00
CA SER A 102 -1.09 -18.89 2.18
C SER A 102 -0.27 -18.44 3.40
N VAL A 103 -0.95 -18.01 4.47
CA VAL A 103 -0.33 -17.55 5.74
C VAL A 103 0.64 -18.57 6.34
N ASP A 104 0.37 -19.87 6.18
CA ASP A 104 1.23 -20.94 6.67
C ASP A 104 2.63 -20.91 6.03
N ASN A 105 2.68 -20.45 4.77
CA ASN A 105 3.89 -20.36 3.95
C ASN A 105 4.37 -18.92 3.76
N ALA A 106 3.87 -17.97 4.56
CA ALA A 106 4.25 -16.57 4.43
C ALA A 106 5.76 -16.40 4.66
N PRO A 107 6.50 -15.76 3.72
CA PRO A 107 7.92 -15.55 3.88
C PRO A 107 8.19 -14.72 5.13
N LEU A 108 9.24 -15.11 5.85
CA LEU A 108 9.82 -14.27 6.89
C LEU A 108 10.49 -13.08 6.20
N ASP A 109 10.19 -11.85 6.64
CA ASP A 109 10.98 -10.70 6.17
C ASP A 109 12.40 -10.75 6.77
N ALA A 110 13.31 -9.93 6.24
CA ALA A 110 14.72 -9.74 6.58
C ALA A 110 14.96 -9.30 8.05
N GLY A 111 14.48 -10.11 9.00
CA GLY A 111 14.39 -9.77 10.43
C GLY A 111 13.59 -10.73 11.32
N ARG A 112 13.23 -11.95 10.86
CA ARG A 112 12.63 -13.06 11.65
C ARG A 112 11.14 -12.94 12.01
N ARG A 113 10.36 -12.02 11.41
CA ARG A 113 8.90 -11.93 11.64
C ARG A 113 8.14 -12.32 10.38
N ARG A 114 7.06 -13.09 10.55
CA ARG A 114 6.15 -13.46 9.46
C ARG A 114 5.44 -12.20 8.95
N LEU A 115 5.27 -12.09 7.64
CA LEU A 115 4.55 -10.98 7.01
C LEU A 115 3.11 -10.90 7.54
N VAL A 116 2.42 -12.03 7.52
CA VAL A 116 1.13 -12.25 8.16
C VAL A 116 1.29 -13.39 9.17
N SER A 117 0.75 -13.23 10.37
CA SER A 117 0.64 -14.30 11.35
C SER A 117 -0.75 -14.35 11.94
N HIS A 118 -1.14 -15.54 12.40
CA HIS A 118 -2.20 -15.62 13.40
C HIS A 118 -1.75 -14.89 14.67
N ASP A 119 -2.64 -14.14 15.29
CA ASP A 119 -2.37 -13.42 16.54
C ASP A 119 -2.96 -14.18 17.72
N ARG A 120 -4.26 -13.95 18.00
CA ARG A 120 -5.10 -14.77 18.86
C ARG A 120 -6.29 -15.19 18.02
N MET A 121 -6.46 -16.49 17.79
CA MET A 121 -7.68 -16.97 17.13
C MET A 121 -8.90 -16.45 17.91
N PRO A 122 -9.86 -15.77 17.26
CA PRO A 122 -10.00 -15.46 15.83
C PRO A 122 -9.35 -14.12 15.38
N GLY A 123 -8.11 -14.14 14.85
CA GLY A 123 -7.48 -12.90 14.41
C GLY A 123 -6.14 -13.06 13.72
N PHE A 124 -5.83 -12.10 12.85
CA PHE A 124 -4.59 -12.04 12.09
C PHE A 124 -3.87 -10.72 12.32
N VAL A 125 -2.56 -10.75 12.21
CA VAL A 125 -1.71 -9.56 12.28
C VAL A 125 -0.82 -9.50 11.05
N LEU A 126 -0.83 -8.34 10.38
CA LEU A 126 0.02 -7.99 9.25
C LEU A 126 1.05 -6.94 9.68
N GLY A 127 2.34 -7.23 9.50
CA GLY A 127 3.41 -6.27 9.77
C GLY A 127 3.59 -5.27 8.64
N LEU A 128 3.21 -4.00 8.86
CA LEU A 128 3.20 -2.98 7.79
C LEU A 128 4.57 -2.43 7.43
N ARG A 129 5.48 -2.30 8.42
CA ARG A 129 6.86 -1.83 8.19
C ARG A 129 7.65 -2.74 7.22
N HIS A 130 7.22 -3.99 7.13
CA HIS A 130 7.84 -5.08 6.37
C HIS A 130 7.11 -5.33 5.04
N ALA A 131 6.01 -4.62 4.77
CA ALA A 131 5.18 -4.81 3.59
C ALA A 131 5.77 -4.19 2.31
N ARG A 132 6.99 -3.65 2.29
CA ARG A 132 7.52 -2.97 1.07
C ARG A 132 7.56 -3.86 -0.17
N GLY A 133 7.72 -5.17 0.00
CA GLY A 133 7.63 -6.16 -1.08
C GLY A 133 6.23 -6.74 -1.30
N LEU A 134 5.25 -6.41 -0.47
CA LEU A 134 3.88 -6.89 -0.55
C LEU A 134 3.14 -6.17 -1.69
N ARG A 135 2.46 -6.93 -2.54
CA ARG A 135 1.53 -6.41 -3.55
C ARG A 135 0.11 -6.39 -3.00
N ARG A 136 -0.34 -7.51 -2.41
CA ARG A 136 -1.67 -7.64 -1.81
C ARG A 136 -1.77 -8.76 -0.79
N VAL A 137 -2.72 -8.62 0.13
CA VAL A 137 -3.13 -9.67 1.09
C VAL A 137 -4.64 -9.80 1.06
N LEU A 138 -5.15 -11.03 1.05
CA LEU A 138 -6.58 -11.32 1.07
C LEU A 138 -6.90 -12.12 2.32
N PHE A 139 -7.79 -11.62 3.16
CA PHE A 139 -8.37 -12.39 4.26
C PHE A 139 -9.68 -12.98 3.76
N TYR A 140 -9.74 -14.32 3.65
CA TYR A 140 -10.97 -15.04 3.32
C TYR A 140 -11.75 -15.34 4.59
N LEU A 141 -13.00 -14.89 4.59
CA LEU A 141 -13.87 -14.78 5.76
C LEU A 141 -15.23 -15.42 5.42
N PRO A 142 -15.31 -16.76 5.28
CA PRO A 142 -16.52 -17.44 4.78
C PRO A 142 -17.75 -17.27 5.67
N SER A 143 -17.55 -17.10 6.97
CA SER A 143 -18.62 -16.92 7.94
C SER A 143 -18.08 -16.04 9.07
N THR A 144 -18.64 -14.85 9.25
CA THR A 144 -18.25 -13.96 10.35
C THR A 144 -19.47 -13.26 10.93
N SER A 145 -19.47 -12.99 12.23
CA SER A 145 -20.47 -12.15 12.89
C SER A 145 -20.01 -10.71 13.02
N SER A 146 -18.69 -10.47 12.98
CA SER A 146 -18.09 -9.14 12.97
C SER A 146 -16.68 -9.20 12.41
N VAL A 147 -16.23 -8.11 11.78
CA VAL A 147 -14.86 -7.95 11.32
C VAL A 147 -14.42 -6.52 11.62
N THR A 148 -13.28 -6.37 12.29
CA THR A 148 -12.69 -5.07 12.59
C THR A 148 -11.22 -5.06 12.23
N VAL A 149 -10.75 -3.93 11.73
CA VAL A 149 -9.34 -3.70 11.44
C VAL A 149 -8.82 -2.66 12.42
N ASN A 150 -7.84 -3.04 13.24
CA ASN A 150 -7.19 -2.16 14.20
C ASN A 150 -5.78 -1.82 13.72
N LEU A 151 -5.46 -0.53 13.73
CA LEU A 151 -4.15 -0.01 13.38
C LEU A 151 -3.34 0.32 14.65
N TYR A 152 -2.02 0.38 14.49
CA TYR A 152 -1.10 0.69 15.58
C TYR A 152 -1.35 2.04 16.27
N ASP A 153 -1.88 3.03 15.55
CA ASP A 153 -2.20 4.36 16.08
C ASP A 153 -3.52 4.39 16.89
N GLY A 154 -4.16 3.24 17.10
CA GLY A 154 -5.45 3.11 17.79
C GLY A 154 -6.66 3.30 16.89
N THR A 155 -6.48 3.56 15.60
CA THR A 155 -7.59 3.65 14.65
C THR A 155 -8.27 2.30 14.45
N THR A 156 -9.60 2.28 14.55
CA THR A 156 -10.43 1.12 14.26
C THR A 156 -11.31 1.36 13.04
N ILE A 157 -11.37 0.38 12.15
CA ILE A 157 -12.22 0.36 10.96
C ILE A 157 -13.20 -0.81 11.10
N ALA A 158 -14.48 -0.50 11.19
CA ALA A 158 -15.54 -1.52 11.22
C ALA A 158 -15.85 -1.99 9.80
N CYS A 159 -15.85 -3.30 9.57
CA CYS A 159 -16.26 -3.88 8.30
C CYS A 159 -17.69 -4.42 8.41
N ASP A 160 -18.44 -4.38 7.31
CA ASP A 160 -19.73 -5.04 7.22
C ASP A 160 -19.57 -6.56 7.46
N PRO A 161 -20.36 -7.20 8.34
CA PRO A 161 -20.29 -8.64 8.59
C PRO A 161 -20.53 -9.52 7.36
N LYS A 162 -21.16 -8.99 6.30
CA LYS A 162 -21.35 -9.70 5.02
C LYS A 162 -20.07 -9.77 4.17
N ILE A 163 -18.97 -9.16 4.63
CA ILE A 163 -17.69 -9.25 3.94
C ILE A 163 -17.26 -10.71 3.85
N SER A 164 -16.98 -11.17 2.63
CA SER A 164 -16.43 -12.51 2.38
C SER A 164 -14.92 -12.45 2.15
N VAL A 165 -14.42 -11.34 1.60
CA VAL A 165 -12.99 -11.08 1.48
C VAL A 165 -12.67 -9.64 1.90
N LEU A 166 -11.73 -9.51 2.84
CA LEU A 166 -11.04 -8.23 3.10
C LEU A 166 -9.73 -8.24 2.31
N ALA A 167 -9.64 -7.39 1.30
CA ALA A 167 -8.47 -7.28 0.45
C ALA A 167 -7.64 -6.04 0.82
N LEU A 168 -6.34 -6.23 0.96
CA LEU A 168 -5.35 -5.16 1.17
C LEU A 168 -4.50 -5.08 -0.08
N TYR A 169 -4.38 -3.89 -0.64
CA TYR A 169 -3.51 -3.61 -1.77
C TYR A 169 -2.46 -2.59 -1.37
N GLN A 170 -1.22 -2.83 -1.78
CA GLN A 170 -0.18 -1.83 -1.68
C GLN A 170 -0.01 -1.15 -3.04
N HIS A 171 -0.16 0.17 -3.04
CA HIS A 171 0.03 1.00 -4.22
C HIS A 171 0.77 2.27 -3.83
N ASP A 172 1.89 2.57 -4.49
CA ASP A 172 2.73 3.75 -4.21
C ASP A 172 3.11 3.96 -2.74
N GLY A 173 3.35 2.85 -2.02
CA GLY A 173 3.70 2.86 -0.59
C GLY A 173 2.53 3.18 0.35
N LEU A 174 1.30 3.19 -0.17
CA LEU A 174 0.07 3.30 0.59
C LEU A 174 -0.66 1.96 0.60
N VAL A 175 -1.28 1.65 1.74
CA VAL A 175 -2.17 0.49 1.87
C VAL A 175 -3.61 0.94 1.64
N HIS A 176 -4.29 0.20 0.77
CA HIS A 176 -5.70 0.35 0.48
C HIS A 176 -6.45 -0.88 0.98
N LEU A 177 -7.49 -0.66 1.78
CA LEU A 177 -8.43 -1.67 2.20
C LEU A 177 -9.59 -1.71 1.21
N ARG A 178 -10.01 -2.91 0.84
CA ARG A 178 -11.16 -3.15 -0.04
C ARG A 178 -12.08 -4.20 0.55
N TYR A 179 -13.35 -3.86 0.61
CA TYR A 179 -14.44 -4.78 0.89
C TYR A 179 -14.81 -5.55 -0.37
N ASP A 180 -15.03 -6.85 -0.19
CA ASP A 180 -15.66 -7.71 -1.16
C ASP A 180 -16.67 -8.61 -0.45
N GLY A 181 -17.93 -8.43 -0.81
CA GLY A 181 -19.07 -9.16 -0.26
C GLY A 181 -19.61 -10.23 -1.19
N GLU A 182 -18.91 -10.53 -2.29
CA GLU A 182 -19.31 -11.63 -3.18
C GLU A 182 -19.24 -12.97 -2.44
N PRO A 183 -20.26 -13.83 -2.58
CA PRO A 183 -20.31 -15.10 -1.85
C PRO A 183 -19.33 -16.10 -2.47
N TYR A 184 -18.17 -16.27 -1.83
CA TYR A 184 -17.20 -17.30 -2.21
C TYR A 184 -17.40 -18.57 -1.36
N PRO A 185 -17.92 -19.67 -1.94
CA PRO A 185 -18.22 -20.89 -1.17
C PRO A 185 -16.96 -21.61 -0.68
N THR A 186 -15.81 -21.38 -1.32
CA THR A 186 -14.54 -22.02 -0.95
C THR A 186 -13.36 -21.08 -1.14
N LEU A 187 -12.23 -21.38 -0.49
CA LEU A 187 -10.97 -20.70 -0.77
C LEU A 187 -10.57 -20.83 -2.25
N GLY A 188 -10.87 -21.96 -2.90
CA GLY A 188 -10.61 -22.17 -4.33
C GLY A 188 -11.33 -21.14 -5.22
N SER A 189 -12.58 -20.78 -4.90
CA SER A 189 -13.29 -19.72 -5.62
C SER A 189 -12.67 -18.34 -5.43
N VAL A 190 -12.14 -18.03 -4.24
CA VAL A 190 -11.39 -16.79 -4.00
C VAL A 190 -10.11 -16.77 -4.83
N LYS A 191 -9.35 -17.89 -4.81
CA LYS A 191 -8.12 -18.00 -5.60
C LYS A 191 -8.39 -17.77 -7.09
N ALA A 192 -9.42 -18.40 -7.66
CA ALA A 192 -9.79 -18.21 -9.05
C ALA A 192 -10.19 -16.76 -9.36
N ALA A 193 -11.02 -16.12 -8.52
CA ALA A 193 -11.49 -14.75 -8.73
C ALA A 193 -10.36 -13.72 -8.63
N TYR A 194 -9.38 -13.95 -7.75
CA TYR A 194 -8.26 -13.05 -7.54
C TYR A 194 -6.99 -13.44 -8.33
N GLY A 195 -7.01 -14.55 -9.07
CA GLY A 195 -5.88 -15.01 -9.88
C GLY A 195 -4.71 -15.60 -9.10
N PHE A 196 -4.98 -16.26 -7.96
CA PHE A 196 -4.00 -17.06 -7.23
C PHE A 196 -3.97 -18.49 -7.79
N ALA A 197 -2.77 -19.06 -7.87
CA ALA A 197 -2.50 -20.44 -8.28
C ALA A 197 -2.44 -21.39 -7.07
#